data_AF-A0A0C3DAM5-F1
#
_entry.id   AF-A0A0C3DAM5-F1
#
_cell.length_a   1.000
_cell.length_b   1.000
_cell.length_c   1.000
_cell.angle_alpha   90.00
_cell.angle_beta   90.00
_cell.angle_gamma   90.00
#
_symmetry.space_group_name_H-M   'P 1'
#
loop_
_entity.id
_entity.type
_entity.pdbx_description
1 polymer ?
#
loop_
_entity_poly.entity_id
_entity_poly.type
_entity_poly.pdbx_seq_one_letter_code
_entity_poly.pdbx_strand_id
1 'polypeptide(L)'
;MPVKQFLNTFLPISHIPDYQRSPCQFKKGTFQMTIDAADELKMYGPFIESMGQFAPWLVLLDTHCQGDTENGYTFQTKPDISIYHRSGKVPEGCDSSLMDMHVEFKRYDWDNPFICPPRDRHDTAFISTKPNETNTLGQIGAYAGAQLASQFHTHCFSMYIIHDAAHIIRWERDGAIVTEPIYYNIDSALIQFFSQFSQAPPELWGIDTTVSLIPASEAKLARDKLNLPETTAMFQTIVPRTEGGSPFPIIFTRPDMNATIPFCCGTHACPAYDPTGNCVVFFKD
;
A
#
# COMPACT_ATOMS: atom_id res chain seq x y z
N MET A 1 10.46 -13.04 5.92
CA MET A 1 11.36 -12.32 6.85
C MET A 1 10.78 -12.41 8.26
N PRO A 2 11.57 -12.73 9.30
CA PRO A 2 11.08 -12.76 10.67
C PRO A 2 10.38 -11.44 11.05
N VAL A 3 9.22 -11.54 11.68
CA VAL A 3 8.31 -10.39 11.88
C VAL A 3 8.97 -9.29 12.71
N LYS A 4 9.68 -9.65 13.78
CA LYS A 4 10.43 -8.69 14.60
C LYS A 4 11.52 -7.95 13.81
N GLN A 5 12.21 -8.66 12.92
CA GLN A 5 13.20 -8.04 12.04
C GLN A 5 12.53 -7.07 11.07
N PHE A 6 11.39 -7.47 10.50
CA PHE A 6 10.61 -6.64 9.58
C PHE A 6 10.17 -5.32 10.24
N LEU A 7 9.55 -5.38 11.43
CA LEU A 7 9.12 -4.18 12.16
C LEU A 7 10.32 -3.28 12.52
N ASN A 8 11.43 -3.85 12.98
CA ASN A 8 12.62 -3.06 13.30
C ASN A 8 13.26 -2.41 12.06
N THR A 9 13.07 -2.98 10.87
CA THR A 9 13.68 -2.48 9.64
C THR A 9 12.80 -1.42 8.98
N PHE A 10 11.51 -1.70 8.84
CA PHE A 10 10.60 -0.90 8.00
C PHE A 10 9.65 -0.02 8.80
N LEU A 11 9.44 -0.32 10.09
CA LEU A 11 8.52 0.44 10.93
C LEU A 11 9.08 0.62 12.37
N PRO A 12 10.32 1.11 12.52
CA PRO A 12 10.96 1.19 13.82
C PRO A 12 10.30 2.25 14.70
N ILE A 13 9.97 1.87 15.94
CA ILE A 13 9.38 2.78 16.94
C ILE A 13 10.24 4.04 17.16
N SER A 14 11.57 3.93 17.03
CA SER A 14 12.49 5.06 17.18
C SER A 14 12.29 6.17 16.14
N HIS A 15 11.61 5.90 15.03
CA HIS A 15 11.30 6.89 13.98
C HIS A 15 9.84 7.34 14.01
N ILE A 16 9.06 6.93 15.01
CA ILE A 16 7.66 7.34 15.18
C ILE A 16 7.62 8.42 16.28
N PRO A 17 7.40 9.70 15.93
CA PRO A 17 7.33 10.78 16.91
C PRO A 17 6.21 10.53 17.92
N ASP A 18 6.49 10.79 19.20
CA ASP A 18 5.52 10.70 20.30
C ASP A 18 4.76 9.35 20.38
N TYR A 19 5.37 8.25 19.93
CA TYR A 19 4.73 6.94 19.89
C TYR A 19 4.09 6.54 21.22
N GLN A 20 2.78 6.33 21.18
CA GLN A 20 2.00 5.86 22.31
C GLN A 20 1.68 4.38 22.13
N ARG A 21 2.02 3.58 23.13
CA ARG A 21 1.58 2.17 23.14
C ARG A 21 0.07 2.13 23.26
N SER A 22 -0.56 1.25 22.49
CA SER A 22 -2.00 1.04 22.56
C SER A 22 -2.43 0.71 24.00
N PRO A 23 -3.48 1.36 24.53
CA PRO A 23 -4.01 1.03 25.84
C PRO A 23 -4.67 -0.36 25.87
N CYS A 24 -5.10 -0.86 24.69
CA CYS A 24 -5.70 -2.18 24.55
C CYS A 24 -4.62 -3.27 24.58
N GLN A 25 -4.66 -4.11 25.61
CA GLN A 25 -3.78 -5.29 25.69
C GLN A 25 -4.33 -6.42 24.82
N PHE A 26 -3.50 -6.95 23.94
CA PHE A 26 -3.80 -8.15 23.17
C PHE A 26 -4.07 -9.34 24.11
N LYS A 27 -5.10 -10.13 23.80
CA LYS A 27 -5.40 -11.38 24.48
C LYS A 27 -5.47 -12.50 23.45
N LYS A 28 -4.91 -13.65 23.79
CA LYS A 28 -5.09 -14.86 22.96
C LYS A 28 -6.59 -15.15 22.81
N GLY A 29 -7.03 -15.44 21.59
CA GLY A 29 -8.45 -15.64 21.28
C GLY A 29 -9.18 -14.37 20.83
N THR A 30 -8.52 -13.20 20.80
CA THR A 30 -9.13 -11.95 20.31
C THR A 30 -9.74 -12.09 18.92
N PHE A 31 -9.15 -12.90 18.04
CA PHE A 31 -9.61 -13.10 16.67
C PHE A 31 -10.30 -14.46 16.46
N GLN A 32 -10.76 -15.09 17.54
CA GLN A 32 -11.35 -16.43 17.45
C GLN A 32 -12.58 -16.45 16.55
N MET A 33 -13.43 -15.42 16.59
CA MET A 33 -14.60 -15.31 15.71
C MET A 33 -14.23 -15.20 14.23
N THR A 34 -13.09 -14.59 13.90
CA THR A 34 -12.57 -14.56 12.52
C THR A 34 -12.14 -15.95 12.07
N ILE A 35 -11.46 -16.71 12.93
CA ILE A 35 -10.97 -18.06 12.60
C ILE A 35 -12.12 -19.07 12.47
N ASP A 36 -13.11 -18.96 13.36
CA ASP A 36 -14.27 -19.86 13.41
C ASP A 36 -15.31 -19.55 12.31
N ALA A 37 -15.09 -18.50 11.50
CA ALA A 37 -15.95 -18.16 10.40
C ALA A 37 -16.10 -19.33 9.40
N ALA A 38 -17.33 -19.55 8.93
CA ALA A 38 -17.66 -20.69 8.07
C ALA A 38 -17.10 -20.59 6.64
N ASP A 39 -16.85 -19.37 6.17
CA ASP A 39 -16.36 -19.05 4.83
C ASP A 39 -15.58 -17.72 4.86
N GLU A 40 -14.89 -17.41 3.76
CA GLU A 40 -14.03 -16.23 3.60
C GLU A 40 -14.79 -14.92 3.88
N LEU A 41 -15.97 -14.75 3.28
CA LEU A 41 -16.79 -13.54 3.42
C LEU A 41 -17.18 -13.28 4.89
N LYS A 42 -17.42 -14.35 5.66
CA LYS A 42 -17.74 -14.23 7.09
C LYS A 42 -16.52 -13.92 7.97
N MET A 43 -15.30 -13.92 7.44
CA MET A 43 -14.10 -13.53 8.18
C MET A 43 -14.00 -12.01 8.36
N TYR A 44 -14.48 -11.22 7.39
CA TYR A 44 -14.19 -9.78 7.29
C TYR A 44 -14.75 -8.99 8.46
N GLY A 45 -16.05 -9.11 8.73
CA GLY A 45 -16.74 -8.41 9.81
C GLY A 45 -16.10 -8.62 11.19
N PRO A 46 -15.93 -9.88 11.65
CA PRO A 46 -15.25 -10.17 12.91
C PRO A 46 -13.81 -9.66 12.99
N PHE A 47 -13.07 -9.69 11.87
CA PHE A 47 -11.71 -9.16 11.82
C PHE A 47 -11.71 -7.63 11.99
N ILE A 48 -12.58 -6.92 11.27
CA ILE A 48 -12.75 -5.46 11.36
C ILE A 48 -13.11 -5.05 12.79
N GLU A 49 -14.08 -5.72 13.40
CA GLU A 49 -14.52 -5.43 14.78
C GLU A 49 -13.38 -5.63 15.80
N SER A 50 -12.62 -6.72 15.65
CA SER A 50 -11.47 -7.02 16.52
C SER A 50 -10.34 -6.00 16.33
N MET A 51 -10.01 -5.67 15.09
CA MET A 51 -8.96 -4.71 14.75
C MET A 51 -9.28 -3.27 15.18
N GLY A 52 -10.55 -2.88 15.14
CA GLY A 52 -10.99 -1.53 15.56
C GLY A 52 -10.59 -1.16 16.98
N GLN A 53 -10.38 -2.15 17.85
CA GLN A 53 -9.90 -1.95 19.23
C GLN A 53 -8.42 -1.56 19.31
N PHE A 54 -7.63 -1.89 18.28
CA PHE A 54 -6.17 -1.73 18.29
C PHE A 54 -5.66 -0.69 17.29
N ALA A 55 -6.47 -0.31 16.31
CA ALA A 55 -6.13 0.65 15.27
C ALA A 55 -7.12 1.84 15.26
N PRO A 56 -7.21 2.65 16.32
CA PRO A 56 -8.22 3.70 16.44
C PRO A 56 -8.11 4.78 15.36
N TRP A 57 -6.91 5.03 14.84
CA TRP A 57 -6.65 6.00 13.77
C TRP A 57 -6.88 5.46 12.36
N LEU A 58 -7.18 4.17 12.23
CA LEU A 58 -7.48 3.55 10.94
C LEU A 58 -8.98 3.24 10.84
N VAL A 59 -9.47 3.24 9.62
CA VAL A 59 -10.80 2.80 9.24
C VAL A 59 -10.61 1.62 8.31
N LEU A 60 -10.99 0.43 8.77
CA LEU A 60 -11.02 -0.78 7.97
C LEU A 60 -12.42 -0.89 7.36
N LEU A 61 -12.49 -0.84 6.03
CA LEU A 61 -13.74 -0.86 5.28
C LEU A 61 -13.84 -2.18 4.51
N ASP A 62 -14.96 -2.88 4.66
CA ASP A 62 -15.28 -4.03 3.83
C ASP A 62 -15.59 -3.57 2.39
N THR A 63 -14.70 -3.89 1.46
CA THR A 63 -14.72 -3.41 0.07
C THR A 63 -14.89 -4.51 -0.96
N HIS A 64 -15.08 -5.76 -0.56
CA HIS A 64 -15.16 -6.91 -1.48
C HIS A 64 -16.19 -6.73 -2.61
N CYS A 65 -17.31 -6.04 -2.33
CA CYS A 65 -18.37 -5.73 -3.31
C CYS A 65 -18.26 -4.34 -3.95
N GLN A 66 -17.38 -3.48 -3.45
CA GLN A 66 -17.27 -2.08 -3.87
C GLN A 66 -15.84 -1.77 -4.31
N GLY A 67 -15.38 -2.43 -5.36
CA GLY A 67 -14.03 -2.22 -5.86
C GLY A 67 -13.82 -0.88 -6.55
N ASP A 68 -12.57 -0.56 -6.83
CA ASP A 68 -12.17 0.63 -7.54
C ASP A 68 -12.28 0.38 -9.05
N THR A 69 -12.98 1.26 -9.78
CA THR A 69 -13.11 1.20 -11.24
C THR A 69 -12.12 2.10 -11.98
N GLU A 70 -11.46 3.02 -11.27
CA GLU A 70 -10.50 3.99 -11.79
C GLU A 70 -9.05 3.58 -11.49
N ASN A 71 -8.83 2.27 -11.31
CA ASN A 71 -7.56 1.67 -10.91
C ASN A 71 -6.54 1.47 -12.05
N GLY A 72 -6.86 1.91 -13.28
CA GLY A 72 -5.99 1.79 -14.45
C GLY A 72 -6.02 0.45 -15.18
N TYR A 73 -6.56 -0.61 -14.59
CA TYR A 73 -6.78 -1.92 -15.23
C TYR A 73 -8.09 -1.97 -16.01
N THR A 74 -8.22 -2.99 -16.87
CA THR A 74 -9.47 -3.31 -17.59
C THR A 74 -10.53 -3.97 -16.71
N PHE A 75 -10.19 -4.25 -15.45
CA PHE A 75 -11.05 -4.88 -14.46
C PHE A 75 -11.04 -4.08 -13.16
N GLN A 76 -12.07 -4.28 -12.35
CA GLN A 76 -12.22 -3.62 -11.06
C GLN A 76 -11.34 -4.30 -10.00
N THR A 77 -10.51 -3.54 -9.29
CA THR A 77 -9.73 -4.03 -8.15
C THR A 77 -10.62 -4.06 -6.92
N LYS A 78 -10.76 -5.23 -6.31
CA LYS A 78 -11.69 -5.50 -5.20
C LYS A 78 -10.96 -6.14 -4.03
N PRO A 79 -10.08 -5.41 -3.33
CA PRO A 79 -9.59 -5.90 -2.05
C PRO A 79 -10.77 -6.26 -1.13
N ASP A 80 -10.61 -7.31 -0.34
CA ASP A 80 -11.63 -7.68 0.65
C ASP A 80 -11.82 -6.55 1.67
N ILE A 81 -10.72 -5.99 2.17
CA ILE A 81 -10.73 -4.83 3.05
C ILE A 81 -9.75 -3.76 2.53
N SER A 82 -10.23 -2.54 2.41
CA SER A 82 -9.40 -1.34 2.23
C SER A 82 -9.25 -0.60 3.56
N ILE A 83 -8.04 -0.15 3.85
CA ILE A 83 -7.70 0.58 5.07
C ILE A 83 -7.39 2.03 4.73
N TYR A 84 -8.00 2.94 5.48
CA TYR A 84 -7.82 4.39 5.35
C TYR A 84 -7.49 5.03 6.69
N HIS A 85 -6.72 6.10 6.69
CA HIS A 85 -6.42 6.88 7.87
C HIS A 85 -7.58 7.82 8.20
N ARG A 86 -7.97 7.87 9.47
CA ARG A 86 -9.15 8.60 9.95
C ARG A 86 -9.05 10.11 9.75
N SER A 87 -7.85 10.68 9.68
CA SER A 87 -7.67 12.12 9.39
C SER A 87 -7.93 12.49 7.94
N GLY A 88 -7.95 11.51 7.03
CA GLY A 88 -8.16 11.69 5.61
C GLY A 88 -9.63 11.58 5.19
N LYS A 89 -9.86 11.64 3.88
CA LYS A 89 -11.17 11.33 3.28
C LYS A 89 -11.34 9.81 3.25
N VAL A 90 -12.43 9.31 3.82
CA VAL A 90 -12.82 7.90 3.74
C VAL A 90 -13.91 7.76 2.66
N PRO A 91 -13.66 7.04 1.57
CA PRO A 91 -14.67 6.76 0.53
C PRO A 91 -15.73 5.74 0.99
N GLU A 92 -16.81 5.59 0.20
CA GLU A 92 -17.84 4.56 0.46
C GLU A 92 -17.38 3.14 0.09
N GLY A 93 -16.43 3.01 -0.85
CA GLY A 93 -15.85 1.75 -1.33
C GLY A 93 -14.32 1.79 -1.44
N CYS A 94 -13.74 0.93 -2.27
CA CYS A 94 -12.31 0.95 -2.59
C CYS A 94 -11.99 2.14 -3.50
N ASP A 95 -11.01 2.95 -3.10
CA ASP A 95 -10.40 3.99 -3.91
C ASP A 95 -8.88 3.84 -3.77
N SER A 96 -8.23 3.28 -4.80
CA SER A 96 -6.78 3.00 -4.77
C SER A 96 -5.96 4.27 -4.60
N SER A 97 -6.52 5.44 -4.96
CA SER A 97 -5.84 6.74 -4.85
C SER A 97 -5.88 7.36 -3.46
N LEU A 98 -6.68 6.79 -2.54
CA LEU A 98 -6.81 7.23 -1.15
C LEU A 98 -6.43 6.14 -0.12
N MET A 99 -6.38 4.88 -0.55
CA MET A 99 -6.13 3.74 0.34
C MET A 99 -4.70 3.72 0.88
N ASP A 100 -4.55 3.46 2.18
CA ASP A 100 -3.24 3.33 2.83
C ASP A 100 -2.72 1.89 2.76
N MET A 101 -3.61 0.90 2.83
CA MET A 101 -3.28 -0.53 2.81
C MET A 101 -4.47 -1.36 2.36
N HIS A 102 -4.21 -2.45 1.64
CA HIS A 102 -5.23 -3.45 1.32
C HIS A 102 -5.01 -4.75 2.12
N VAL A 103 -6.10 -5.46 2.39
CA VAL A 103 -6.10 -6.81 2.98
C VAL A 103 -6.83 -7.76 2.04
N GLU A 104 -6.19 -8.88 1.73
CA GLU A 104 -6.78 -10.01 1.00
C GLU A 104 -6.89 -11.21 1.95
N PHE A 105 -8.04 -11.85 1.97
CA PHE A 105 -8.31 -13.07 2.71
C PHE A 105 -8.33 -14.26 1.79
N LYS A 106 -7.90 -15.41 2.31
CA LYS A 106 -8.21 -16.72 1.75
C LYS A 106 -8.56 -17.68 2.87
N ARG A 107 -9.57 -18.52 2.63
CA ARG A 107 -9.99 -19.52 3.64
C ARG A 107 -9.14 -20.80 3.60
N TYR A 108 -8.65 -21.20 2.43
CA TYR A 108 -8.10 -22.53 2.20
C TYR A 108 -6.65 -22.49 1.72
N ASP A 109 -5.85 -23.45 2.19
CA ASP A 109 -4.41 -23.55 1.90
C ASP A 109 -4.08 -23.69 0.40
N TRP A 110 -5.01 -24.17 -0.43
CA TRP A 110 -4.81 -24.30 -1.88
C TRP A 110 -4.79 -22.95 -2.61
N ASP A 111 -5.06 -21.85 -1.90
CA ASP A 111 -4.96 -20.49 -2.41
C ASP A 111 -3.69 -19.78 -1.89
N ASN A 112 -2.85 -20.46 -1.10
CA ASN A 112 -1.65 -19.87 -0.50
C ASN A 112 -0.52 -19.69 -1.53
N PRO A 113 -0.15 -18.44 -1.89
CA PRO A 113 0.94 -18.20 -2.82
C PRO A 113 2.33 -18.44 -2.21
N PHE A 114 2.44 -18.45 -0.87
CA PHE A 114 3.72 -18.46 -0.17
C PHE A 114 4.05 -19.85 0.37
N ILE A 115 5.17 -20.39 -0.08
CA ILE A 115 5.75 -21.60 0.46
C ILE A 115 6.76 -21.17 1.52
N CYS A 116 6.61 -21.64 2.76
CA CYS A 116 7.64 -21.46 3.77
C CYS A 116 8.72 -22.51 3.52
N PRO A 117 9.87 -22.16 2.88
CA PRO A 117 10.88 -23.17 2.59
C PRO A 117 11.41 -23.71 3.92
N PRO A 118 11.70 -25.03 4.02
CA PRO A 118 12.51 -25.54 5.11
C PRO A 118 13.85 -24.77 5.16
N ARG A 119 14.55 -24.85 6.30
CA ARG A 119 15.72 -24.00 6.65
C ARG A 119 16.78 -23.83 5.55
N ASP A 120 16.83 -24.71 4.57
CA ASP A 120 17.65 -24.60 3.37
C ASP A 120 16.91 -23.85 2.24
N ARG A 121 17.22 -22.56 2.08
CA ARG A 121 16.57 -21.66 1.12
C ARG A 121 17.05 -21.86 -0.33
N HIS A 122 18.00 -22.77 -0.57
CA HIS A 122 18.63 -22.92 -1.88
C HIS A 122 17.80 -23.73 -2.88
N ASP A 123 16.97 -24.66 -2.40
CA ASP A 123 16.30 -25.65 -3.28
C ASP A 123 14.79 -25.50 -3.39
N THR A 124 14.17 -24.60 -2.62
CA THR A 124 12.69 -24.42 -2.61
C THR A 124 12.33 -22.99 -2.96
N ALA A 125 11.53 -22.84 -4.03
CA ALA A 125 10.95 -21.54 -4.39
C ALA A 125 10.06 -21.02 -3.27
N PHE A 126 10.17 -19.72 -2.96
CA PHE A 126 9.32 -19.05 -1.97
C PHE A 126 7.87 -18.88 -2.47
N ILE A 127 7.68 -18.82 -3.78
CA ILE A 127 6.39 -18.63 -4.43
C ILE A 127 5.97 -19.95 -5.07
N SER A 128 4.68 -20.28 -4.94
CA SER A 128 4.12 -21.44 -5.62
C SER A 128 3.89 -21.21 -7.11
N THR A 129 3.90 -22.31 -7.88
CA THR A 129 3.59 -22.33 -9.31
C THR A 129 2.22 -22.93 -9.62
N LYS A 130 1.41 -23.27 -8.59
CA LYS A 130 0.07 -23.83 -8.83
C LYS A 130 -0.88 -22.72 -9.32
N PRO A 131 -1.78 -23.00 -10.29
CA PRO A 131 -2.61 -21.96 -10.89
C PRO A 131 -3.40 -21.08 -9.90
N ASN A 132 -4.07 -21.67 -8.90
CA ASN A 132 -4.85 -20.90 -7.92
C ASN A 132 -3.95 -20.00 -7.06
N GLU A 133 -2.85 -20.56 -6.57
CA GLU A 133 -1.86 -19.87 -5.73
C GLU A 133 -1.20 -18.72 -6.51
N THR A 134 -0.87 -18.93 -7.80
CA THR A 134 -0.38 -17.88 -8.70
C THR A 134 -1.43 -16.80 -8.95
N ASN A 135 -2.71 -17.17 -9.09
CA ASN A 135 -3.79 -16.20 -9.27
C ASN A 135 -3.96 -15.31 -8.02
N THR A 136 -3.91 -15.88 -6.82
CA THR A 136 -3.92 -15.12 -5.56
C THR A 136 -2.76 -14.13 -5.52
N LEU A 137 -1.55 -14.55 -5.88
CA LEU A 137 -0.39 -13.65 -5.92
C LEU A 137 -0.58 -12.52 -6.94
N GLY A 138 -1.10 -12.84 -8.13
CA GLY A 138 -1.40 -11.84 -9.16
C GLY A 138 -2.46 -10.83 -8.72
N GLN A 139 -3.46 -11.28 -7.97
CA GLN A 139 -4.52 -10.43 -7.41
C GLN A 139 -3.96 -9.44 -6.37
N ILE A 140 -3.22 -9.92 -5.37
CA ILE A 140 -2.61 -9.06 -4.34
C ILE A 140 -1.62 -8.09 -5.00
N GLY A 141 -0.81 -8.58 -5.96
CA GLY A 141 0.11 -7.75 -6.73
C GLY A 141 -0.59 -6.67 -7.54
N ALA A 142 -1.74 -6.97 -8.16
CA ALA A 142 -2.53 -5.99 -8.91
C ALA A 142 -3.09 -4.88 -7.99
N TYR A 143 -3.47 -5.21 -6.74
CA TYR A 143 -3.94 -4.20 -5.79
C TYR A 143 -2.81 -3.29 -5.33
N ALA A 144 -1.62 -3.85 -5.07
CA ALA A 144 -0.43 -3.05 -4.81
C ALA A 144 -0.07 -2.17 -6.02
N GLY A 145 -0.15 -2.71 -7.24
CA GLY A 145 0.08 -2.00 -8.49
C GLY A 145 -0.86 -0.82 -8.67
N ALA A 146 -2.16 -1.01 -8.45
CA ALA A 146 -3.16 0.06 -8.51
C ALA A 146 -2.89 1.18 -7.48
N GLN A 147 -2.52 0.82 -6.25
CA GLN A 147 -2.19 1.79 -5.21
C GLN A 147 -0.93 2.59 -5.58
N LEU A 148 0.16 1.91 -5.96
CA LEU A 148 1.42 2.55 -6.32
C LEU A 148 1.33 3.38 -7.61
N ALA A 149 0.45 3.02 -8.54
CA ALA A 149 0.26 3.79 -9.76
C ALA A 149 -0.62 5.03 -9.56
N SER A 150 -1.48 5.04 -8.54
CA SER A 150 -2.41 6.14 -8.27
C SER A 150 -1.89 7.15 -7.23
N GLN A 151 -0.84 6.78 -6.49
CA GLN A 151 -0.26 7.58 -5.41
C GLN A 151 1.26 7.68 -5.57
N PHE A 152 1.84 8.81 -5.16
CA PHE A 152 3.30 8.99 -5.16
C PHE A 152 3.92 8.31 -3.95
N HIS A 153 4.12 7.00 -4.09
CA HIS A 153 4.65 6.14 -3.03
C HIS A 153 6.00 5.53 -3.45
N THR A 154 6.98 5.61 -2.55
CA THR A 154 8.24 4.86 -2.64
C THR A 154 8.04 3.37 -2.37
N HIS A 155 7.03 3.04 -1.58
CA HIS A 155 6.61 1.69 -1.23
C HIS A 155 5.17 1.71 -0.70
N CYS A 156 4.52 0.56 -0.62
CA CYS A 156 3.26 0.41 0.11
C CYS A 156 3.25 -0.88 0.94
N PHE A 157 2.32 -0.96 1.88
CA PHE A 157 2.09 -2.18 2.64
C PHE A 157 0.80 -2.84 2.20
N SER A 158 0.76 -4.16 2.32
CA SER A 158 -0.49 -4.92 2.27
C SER A 158 -0.46 -6.08 3.24
N MET A 159 -1.62 -6.70 3.41
CA MET A 159 -1.80 -7.85 4.27
C MET A 159 -2.48 -8.98 3.52
N TYR A 160 -1.92 -10.17 3.66
CA TYR A 160 -2.52 -11.39 3.18
C TYR A 160 -2.86 -12.27 4.39
N ILE A 161 -4.13 -12.61 4.56
CA ILE A 161 -4.60 -13.48 5.64
C ILE A 161 -5.05 -14.79 5.02
N ILE A 162 -4.46 -15.88 5.50
CA ILE A 162 -4.92 -17.22 5.17
C ILE A 162 -5.29 -17.95 6.44
N HIS A 163 -6.57 -18.30 6.55
CA HIS A 163 -7.13 -18.95 7.73
C HIS A 163 -6.79 -18.23 9.05
N ASP A 164 -5.79 -18.70 9.81
CA ASP A 164 -5.34 -18.19 11.11
C ASP A 164 -3.93 -17.55 11.06
N ALA A 165 -3.35 -17.44 9.87
CA ALA A 165 -2.05 -16.85 9.62
C ALA A 165 -2.18 -15.55 8.80
N ALA A 166 -1.41 -14.54 9.18
CA ALA A 166 -1.30 -13.28 8.46
C ALA A 166 0.15 -13.07 7.97
N HIS A 167 0.28 -12.53 6.78
CA HIS A 167 1.52 -12.05 6.21
C HIS A 167 1.39 -10.55 5.95
N ILE A 168 2.27 -9.76 6.55
CA ILE A 168 2.51 -8.39 6.13
C ILE A 168 3.46 -8.42 4.93
N ILE A 169 3.12 -7.68 3.89
CA ILE A 169 3.89 -7.54 2.65
C ILE A 169 4.26 -6.06 2.50
N ARG A 170 5.55 -5.78 2.30
CA ARG A 170 6.03 -4.47 1.84
C ARG A 170 6.33 -4.57 0.34
N TRP A 171 5.64 -3.77 -0.46
CA TRP A 171 5.85 -3.67 -1.90
C TRP A 171 6.77 -2.50 -2.20
N GLU A 172 7.79 -2.76 -3.00
CA GLU A 172 8.78 -1.79 -3.43
C GLU A 172 8.88 -1.82 -4.95
N ARG A 173 9.63 -0.87 -5.51
CA ARG A 173 9.91 -0.82 -6.95
C ARG A 173 10.73 -2.02 -7.44
N ASP A 174 11.45 -2.73 -6.58
CA ASP A 174 12.29 -3.87 -6.98
C ASP A 174 11.69 -5.23 -6.60
N GLY A 175 10.48 -5.26 -6.02
CA GLY A 175 9.81 -6.49 -5.62
C GLY A 175 9.03 -6.35 -4.32
N ALA A 176 8.93 -7.44 -3.56
CA ALA A 176 8.18 -7.46 -2.30
C ALA A 176 8.94 -8.20 -1.19
N ILE A 177 8.81 -7.69 0.03
CA ILE A 177 9.32 -8.33 1.24
C ILE A 177 8.13 -8.83 2.05
N VAL A 178 8.05 -10.15 2.21
CA VAL A 178 6.96 -10.81 2.92
C VAL A 178 7.45 -11.28 4.29
N THR A 179 6.64 -11.06 5.33
CA THR A 179 6.90 -11.59 6.67
C THR A 179 6.74 -13.10 6.74
N GLU A 180 7.39 -13.73 7.72
CA GLU A 180 7.00 -15.09 8.16
C GLU A 180 5.55 -15.06 8.68
N PRO A 181 4.83 -16.21 8.66
CA PRO A 181 3.43 -16.26 9.10
C PRO A 181 3.26 -15.73 10.54
N ILE A 182 2.33 -14.82 10.72
CA ILE A 182 1.88 -14.33 12.04
C ILE A 182 0.59 -15.05 12.39
N TYR A 183 0.63 -15.95 13.37
CA TYR A 183 -0.57 -16.60 13.91
C TYR A 183 -1.33 -15.61 14.79
N TYR A 184 -2.14 -14.76 14.17
CA TYR A 184 -2.62 -13.49 14.74
C TYR A 184 -3.61 -13.64 15.89
N ASN A 185 -4.15 -14.84 16.11
CA ASN A 185 -5.00 -15.12 17.28
C ASN A 185 -4.20 -15.50 18.54
N ILE A 186 -2.89 -15.75 18.41
CA ILE A 186 -2.00 -16.10 19.53
C ILE A 186 -0.77 -15.18 19.64
N ASP A 187 -0.37 -14.54 18.54
CA ASP A 187 0.76 -13.62 18.47
C ASP A 187 0.29 -12.15 18.36
N SER A 188 0.81 -11.30 19.24
CA SER A 188 0.51 -9.86 19.24
C SER A 188 1.21 -9.07 18.12
N ALA A 189 2.09 -9.69 17.33
CA ALA A 189 2.88 -8.98 16.32
C ALA A 189 2.02 -8.24 15.28
N LEU A 190 0.85 -8.78 14.91
CA LEU A 190 -0.09 -8.10 14.02
C LEU A 190 -0.61 -6.80 14.64
N ILE A 191 -0.97 -6.86 15.92
CA ILE A 191 -1.42 -5.69 16.69
C ILE A 191 -0.30 -4.67 16.83
N GLN A 192 0.93 -5.13 17.05
CA GLN A 192 2.08 -4.25 17.13
C GLN A 192 2.31 -3.51 15.81
N PHE A 193 2.21 -4.21 14.68
CA PHE A 193 2.31 -3.60 13.35
C PHE A 193 1.28 -2.49 13.16
N PHE A 194 0.00 -2.76 13.39
CA PHE A 194 -1.05 -1.74 13.21
C PHE A 194 -0.93 -0.57 14.19
N SER A 195 -0.50 -0.83 15.43
CA SER A 195 -0.24 0.23 16.40
C SER A 195 0.90 1.15 15.94
N GLN A 196 1.97 0.60 15.37
CA GLN A 196 3.06 1.38 14.79
C GLN A 196 2.61 2.09 13.50
N PHE A 197 1.94 1.37 12.60
CA PHE A 197 1.52 1.89 11.30
C PHE A 197 0.58 3.08 11.46
N SER A 198 -0.44 2.95 12.32
CA SER A 198 -1.42 4.02 12.58
C SER A 198 -0.84 5.32 13.18
N GLN A 199 0.37 5.27 13.71
CA GLN A 199 1.06 6.43 14.32
C GLN A 199 2.29 6.87 13.52
N ALA A 200 2.71 6.07 12.54
CA ALA A 200 3.88 6.32 11.76
C ALA A 200 3.70 7.58 10.90
N PRO A 201 4.76 8.37 10.69
CA PRO A 201 4.70 9.53 9.80
C PRO A 201 4.59 9.07 8.33
N PRO A 202 4.15 9.95 7.42
CA PRO A 202 3.88 9.62 6.01
C PRO A 202 5.02 8.88 5.29
N GLU A 203 6.28 9.24 5.59
CA GLU A 203 7.47 8.63 4.95
C GLU A 203 7.58 7.14 5.26
N LEU A 204 7.17 6.72 6.48
CA LEU A 204 7.16 5.32 6.89
C LEU A 204 5.96 4.55 6.33
N TRP A 205 4.89 5.21 5.88
CA TRP A 205 3.84 4.58 5.08
C TRP A 205 4.28 4.37 3.64
N GLY A 206 5.32 5.10 3.23
CA GLY A 206 5.89 5.08 1.90
C GLY A 206 5.49 6.26 1.02
N ILE A 207 4.76 7.24 1.56
CA ILE A 207 4.45 8.50 0.85
C ILE A 207 5.76 9.22 0.51
N ASP A 208 5.93 9.58 -0.76
CA ASP A 208 7.04 10.41 -1.22
C ASP A 208 6.79 11.88 -0.84
N THR A 209 7.39 12.31 0.28
CA THR A 209 7.25 13.68 0.79
C THR A 209 8.06 14.71 0.02
N THR A 210 8.83 14.30 -1.01
CA THR A 210 9.44 15.23 -1.96
C THR A 210 8.42 15.73 -2.99
N VAL A 211 7.30 15.02 -3.17
CA VAL A 211 6.20 15.40 -4.05
C VAL A 211 5.13 16.16 -3.26
N SER A 212 4.72 17.31 -3.75
CA SER A 212 3.67 18.14 -3.11
C SER A 212 2.63 18.61 -4.10
N LEU A 213 1.37 18.70 -3.66
CA LEU A 213 0.27 19.24 -4.46
C LEU A 213 0.43 20.76 -4.62
N ILE A 214 0.23 21.26 -5.83
CA ILE A 214 0.30 22.69 -6.17
C ILE A 214 -1.10 23.32 -6.11
N PRO A 215 -1.26 24.52 -5.52
CA PRO A 215 -2.49 25.28 -5.60
C PRO A 215 -2.94 25.54 -7.04
N ALA A 216 -4.26 25.48 -7.29
CA ALA A 216 -4.81 25.59 -8.64
C ALA A 216 -4.40 26.88 -9.37
N SER A 217 -4.24 27.99 -8.65
CA SER A 217 -3.81 29.28 -9.20
C SER A 217 -2.37 29.28 -9.73
N GLU A 218 -1.47 28.56 -9.06
CA GLU A 218 -0.04 28.50 -9.40
C GLU A 218 0.22 27.49 -10.53
N ALA A 219 -0.61 26.45 -10.60
CA ALA A 219 -0.54 25.39 -11.60
C ALA A 219 -1.04 25.80 -13.00
N LYS A 220 -1.67 26.97 -13.17
CA LYS A 220 -2.30 27.37 -14.44
C LYS A 220 -1.33 27.34 -15.62
N LEU A 221 -0.18 27.97 -15.48
CA LEU A 221 0.83 28.03 -16.56
C LEU A 221 1.32 26.62 -16.94
N ALA A 222 1.54 25.75 -15.95
CA ALA A 222 1.96 24.38 -16.20
C ALA A 222 0.88 23.59 -16.96
N ARG A 223 -0.40 23.72 -16.59
CA ARG A 223 -1.51 23.09 -17.32
C ARG A 223 -1.59 23.57 -18.76
N ASP A 224 -1.49 24.88 -18.99
CA ASP A 224 -1.51 25.47 -20.32
C ASP A 224 -0.35 24.92 -21.17
N LYS A 225 0.86 24.82 -20.59
CA LYS A 225 2.05 24.28 -21.28
C LYS A 225 1.96 22.78 -21.58
N LEU A 226 1.27 22.03 -20.72
CA LEU A 226 1.09 20.58 -20.86
C LEU A 226 -0.21 20.21 -21.61
N ASN A 227 -1.02 21.20 -22.00
CA ASN A 227 -2.34 21.02 -22.61
C ASN A 227 -3.31 20.18 -21.75
N LEU A 228 -3.33 20.43 -20.45
CA LEU A 228 -4.17 19.71 -19.48
C LEU A 228 -5.44 20.51 -19.10
N PRO A 229 -6.56 19.84 -18.75
CA PRO A 229 -7.76 20.50 -18.23
C PRO A 229 -7.48 21.33 -16.97
N GLU A 230 -8.22 22.43 -16.78
CA GLU A 230 -8.07 23.31 -15.60
C GLU A 230 -8.29 22.61 -14.26
N THR A 231 -9.10 21.55 -14.26
CA THR A 231 -9.43 20.75 -13.06
C THR A 231 -8.35 19.74 -12.70
N THR A 232 -7.35 19.50 -13.56
CA THR A 232 -6.31 18.51 -13.31
C THR A 232 -5.45 18.91 -12.11
N ALA A 233 -5.31 17.99 -11.15
CA ALA A 233 -4.42 18.15 -10.01
C ALA A 233 -2.95 18.14 -10.50
N MET A 234 -2.17 19.11 -10.05
CA MET A 234 -0.77 19.27 -10.42
C MET A 234 0.10 19.15 -9.17
N PHE A 235 1.26 18.55 -9.35
CA PHE A 235 2.23 18.25 -8.31
C PHE A 235 3.59 18.84 -8.66
N GLN A 236 4.40 19.11 -7.66
CA GLN A 236 5.79 19.54 -7.83
C GLN A 236 6.74 18.66 -7.03
N THR A 237 7.96 18.54 -7.54
CA THR A 237 9.13 18.04 -6.81
C THR A 237 10.36 18.86 -7.20
N ILE A 238 11.43 18.74 -6.43
CA ILE A 238 12.73 19.36 -6.70
C ILE A 238 13.67 18.33 -7.29
N VAL A 239 14.12 18.56 -8.52
CA VAL A 239 15.08 17.69 -9.20
C VAL A 239 16.50 18.17 -8.88
N PRO A 240 17.36 17.29 -8.31
CA PRO A 240 18.78 17.62 -8.14
C PRO A 240 19.47 17.67 -9.51
N ARG A 241 20.35 18.66 -9.71
CA ARG A 241 21.23 18.68 -10.90
C ARG A 241 22.52 17.93 -10.61
N THR A 242 22.97 17.13 -11.57
CA THR A 242 24.36 16.69 -11.60
C THR A 242 25.25 17.87 -12.00
N GLU A 243 26.40 18.02 -11.32
CA GLU A 243 27.45 19.02 -11.61
C GLU A 243 27.16 20.49 -11.22
N GLY A 244 27.06 20.77 -9.91
CA GLY A 244 27.20 22.13 -9.36
C GLY A 244 26.08 23.13 -9.66
N GLY A 245 25.08 22.73 -10.45
CA GLY A 245 23.87 23.51 -10.67
C GLY A 245 22.93 23.47 -9.47
N SER A 246 22.21 24.57 -9.23
CA SER A 246 21.15 24.59 -8.22
C SER A 246 20.03 23.61 -8.59
N PRO A 247 19.45 22.88 -7.62
CA PRO A 247 18.23 22.12 -7.83
C PRO A 247 17.13 23.01 -8.40
N PHE A 248 16.24 22.43 -9.20
CA PHE A 248 15.14 23.17 -9.82
C PHE A 248 13.81 22.44 -9.64
N PRO A 249 12.71 23.17 -9.47
CA PRO A 249 11.40 22.56 -9.39
C PRO A 249 10.95 22.08 -10.77
N ILE A 250 10.15 21.02 -10.78
CA ILE A 250 9.35 20.63 -11.94
C ILE A 250 7.89 20.49 -11.50
N ILE A 251 6.97 20.74 -12.43
CA ILE A 251 5.53 20.64 -12.21
C ILE A 251 4.95 19.61 -13.15
N PHE A 252 4.19 18.65 -12.64
CA PHE A 252 3.67 17.52 -13.41
C PHE A 252 2.29 17.10 -12.91
N THR A 253 1.58 16.33 -13.71
CA THR A 253 0.30 15.71 -13.31
C THR A 253 0.57 14.33 -12.71
N ARG A 254 -0.42 13.77 -12.01
CA ARG A 254 -0.44 12.33 -11.72
C ARG A 254 -0.19 11.55 -13.04
N PRO A 255 0.71 10.56 -13.04
CA PRO A 255 0.94 9.73 -14.21
C PRO A 255 -0.35 9.05 -14.68
N ASP A 256 -0.51 8.91 -16.00
CA ASP A 256 -1.62 8.13 -16.52
C ASP A 256 -1.47 6.67 -16.11
N MET A 257 -2.48 6.16 -15.41
CA MET A 257 -2.57 4.77 -14.98
C MET A 257 -2.80 3.90 -16.21
N ASN A 258 -1.80 3.11 -16.61
CA ASN A 258 -1.91 2.24 -17.78
C ASN A 258 -1.88 0.77 -17.35
N ALA A 259 -2.90 0.00 -17.73
CA ALA A 259 -3.17 -1.39 -17.34
C ALA A 259 -2.01 -2.39 -17.60
N THR A 260 -1.01 -1.97 -18.37
CA THR A 260 0.08 -2.81 -18.87
C THR A 260 1.37 -2.69 -18.07
N ILE A 261 1.43 -1.80 -17.07
CA ILE A 261 2.61 -1.68 -16.21
C ILE A 261 2.62 -2.84 -15.22
N PRO A 262 3.67 -3.70 -15.22
CA PRO A 262 3.80 -4.74 -14.19
C PRO A 262 3.84 -4.12 -12.80
N PHE A 263 3.20 -4.75 -11.82
CA PHE A 263 3.41 -4.37 -10.42
C PHE A 263 4.91 -4.46 -10.09
N CYS A 264 5.44 -3.53 -9.29
CA CYS A 264 6.88 -3.36 -9.06
C CYS A 264 7.71 -2.92 -10.29
N CYS A 265 7.11 -2.22 -11.28
CA CYS A 265 7.86 -1.45 -12.28
C CYS A 265 7.45 0.03 -12.20
N GLY A 266 7.58 0.61 -11.01
CA GLY A 266 7.05 1.93 -10.64
C GLY A 266 7.93 3.12 -11.03
N THR A 267 8.53 3.11 -12.22
CA THR A 267 9.02 4.37 -12.81
C THR A 267 7.94 4.89 -13.74
N HIS A 268 7.17 5.82 -13.24
CA HIS A 268 6.23 6.60 -13.98
C HIS A 268 6.98 7.68 -14.74
N ALA A 269 6.74 7.72 -16.04
CA ALA A 269 7.26 8.78 -16.88
C ALA A 269 6.10 9.65 -17.35
N CYS A 270 6.22 10.96 -17.13
CA CYS A 270 5.19 11.91 -17.54
C CYS A 270 5.82 13.20 -18.09
N PRO A 271 5.12 13.89 -19.00
CA PRO A 271 5.45 15.27 -19.34
C PRO A 271 5.39 16.16 -18.09
N ALA A 272 6.41 16.97 -17.90
CA ALA A 272 6.51 17.93 -16.80
C ALA A 272 6.91 19.31 -17.34
N TYR A 273 6.61 20.35 -16.58
CA TYR A 273 6.98 21.72 -16.89
C TYR A 273 8.09 22.18 -15.95
N ASP A 274 9.21 22.65 -16.51
CA ASP A 274 10.27 23.34 -15.79
C ASP A 274 9.99 24.85 -15.83
N PRO A 275 9.54 25.47 -14.72
CA PRO A 275 9.29 26.90 -14.66
C PRO A 275 10.58 27.74 -14.73
N THR A 276 11.74 27.16 -14.41
CA THR A 276 13.04 27.85 -14.45
C THR A 276 13.53 27.99 -15.88
N GLY A 277 13.47 26.90 -16.64
CA GLY A 277 13.80 26.87 -18.07
C GLY A 277 12.67 27.35 -18.99
N ASN A 278 11.45 27.49 -18.45
CA ASN A 278 10.22 27.77 -19.19
C ASN A 278 10.01 26.80 -20.38
N CYS A 279 10.25 25.51 -20.13
CA CYS A 279 10.17 24.47 -21.14
C CYS A 279 9.44 23.24 -20.62
N VAL A 280 8.93 22.44 -21.56
CA VAL A 280 8.40 21.11 -21.24
C VAL A 280 9.57 20.14 -21.22
N VAL A 281 9.65 19.36 -20.15
CA VAL A 281 10.64 18.31 -19.93
C VAL A 281 9.92 16.98 -19.77
N PHE A 282 10.68 15.90 -19.75
CA PHE A 282 10.14 14.57 -19.47
C PHE A 282 10.67 14.12 -18.12
N PHE A 283 9.76 13.94 -17.16
CA PHE A 283 10.09 13.49 -15.82
C PHE A 283 9.91 11.97 -15.73
N LYS A 284 10.84 11.34 -15.03
CA LYS A 284 10.78 9.93 -14.66
C LYS A 284 11.10 9.85 -13.18
N ASP A 285 10.15 9.35 -12.40
CA ASP A 285 10.30 9.19 -10.95
C ASP A 285 11.09 7.94 -10.56
#